data_AF-A0A2D7YS39-F1
#
_entry.id   AF-A0A2D7YS39-F1
#
_cell.length_a   1.000
_cell.length_b   1.000
_cell.length_c   1.000
_cell.angle_alpha   90.00
_cell.angle_beta   90.00
_cell.angle_gamma   90.00
#
_symmetry.space_group_name_H-M   'P 1'
#
loop_
_entity.id
_entity.type
_entity.pdbx_description
1 polymer ?
#
loop_
_entity_poly.entity_id
_entity_poly.type
_entity_poly.pdbx_seq_one_letter_code
_entity_poly.pdbx_strand_id
1 'polypeptide(L)'
;MSEKKVVACPACHKKNRVAWERKQENAVCGHCKAALFGGQVIKVNSDEFRAHQSADLPLVVDFWASWCGPCQQYGPHFEQAAKQLPYDVQFLKISTETEPHLAQQYAVRSIPTTMLIKSGQEVARQAGVMSTPQLQQWVAKFS
;
A
#
# COMPACT_ATOMS: atom_id res chain seq x y z
N MET A 1 -0.51 16.17 -23.79
CA MET A 1 -1.41 15.06 -23.45
C MET A 1 -1.12 14.64 -22.03
N SER A 2 -2.10 14.68 -21.14
CA SER A 2 -1.89 14.29 -19.74
C SER A 2 -1.63 12.79 -19.66
N GLU A 3 -0.59 12.39 -18.94
CA GLU A 3 -0.29 10.99 -18.63
C GLU A 3 -1.52 10.36 -17.95
N LYS A 4 -1.88 9.13 -18.30
CA LYS A 4 -3.00 8.43 -17.66
C LYS A 4 -2.44 7.29 -16.83
N LYS A 5 -2.80 7.23 -15.56
CA LYS A 5 -2.48 6.11 -14.67
C LYS A 5 -3.73 5.35 -14.27
N VAL A 6 -3.59 4.05 -14.09
CA VAL A 6 -4.57 3.15 -13.52
C VAL A 6 -4.34 3.07 -12.02
N VAL A 7 -5.38 3.35 -11.24
CA VAL A 7 -5.37 3.32 -9.78
C VAL A 7 -6.49 2.40 -9.29
N ALA A 8 -6.14 1.43 -8.45
CA ALA A 8 -7.14 0.60 -7.77
C ALA A 8 -7.76 1.39 -6.61
N CYS A 9 -9.09 1.38 -6.51
CA CYS A 9 -9.80 2.14 -5.49
C CYS A 9 -9.50 1.57 -4.10
N PRO A 10 -9.15 2.42 -3.12
CA PRO A 10 -8.86 1.96 -1.76
C PRO A 10 -10.10 1.48 -0.98
N ALA A 11 -11.31 1.75 -1.49
CA ALA A 11 -12.56 1.37 -0.83
C ALA A 11 -13.27 0.17 -1.49
N CYS A 12 -13.16 0.00 -2.81
CA CYS A 12 -13.84 -1.07 -3.54
C CYS A 12 -12.95 -1.87 -4.49
N HIS A 13 -11.65 -1.59 -4.50
CA HIS A 13 -10.60 -2.29 -5.28
C HIS A 13 -10.74 -2.23 -6.81
N LYS A 14 -11.83 -1.67 -7.34
CA LYS A 14 -11.99 -1.46 -8.78
C LYS A 14 -10.96 -0.48 -9.32
N LYS A 15 -10.41 -0.78 -10.49
CA LYS A 15 -9.44 0.06 -11.19
C LYS A 15 -10.12 1.26 -11.85
N ASN A 16 -9.49 2.42 -11.73
CA ASN A 16 -9.93 3.69 -12.29
C ASN A 16 -8.80 4.25 -13.14
N ARG A 17 -9.14 4.84 -14.28
CA ARG A 17 -8.17 5.61 -15.08
C ARG A 17 -8.22 7.05 -14.61
N VAL A 18 -7.08 7.57 -14.16
CA VAL A 18 -6.92 8.92 -13.63
C VAL A 18 -5.98 9.70 -14.55
N ALA A 19 -6.36 10.92 -14.91
CA ALA A 19 -5.44 11.85 -15.55
C ALA A 19 -4.41 12.30 -14.51
N TRP A 20 -3.15 11.96 -14.75
CA TRP A 20 -2.03 12.17 -13.84
C TRP A 20 -1.46 13.58 -14.01
N GLU A 21 -2.24 14.56 -13.55
CA GLU A 21 -1.84 15.97 -13.42
C GLU A 21 -1.73 16.33 -11.95
N ARG A 22 -1.00 17.40 -11.60
CA ARG A 22 -0.71 17.84 -10.21
C ARG A 22 -1.92 18.06 -9.27
N LYS A 23 -3.17 17.88 -9.74
CA LYS A 23 -4.41 18.07 -8.98
C LYS A 23 -5.20 16.77 -8.84
N GLN A 24 -4.56 15.73 -8.30
CA GLN A 24 -5.21 14.45 -7.96
C GLN A 24 -6.18 14.56 -6.76
N GLU A 25 -6.20 15.69 -6.07
CA GLU A 25 -6.88 15.92 -4.79
C GLU A 25 -8.39 15.59 -4.78
N ASN A 26 -9.04 15.65 -5.95
CA ASN A 26 -10.48 15.40 -6.09
C ASN A 26 -10.81 14.13 -6.90
N ALA A 27 -9.83 13.28 -7.18
CA ALA A 27 -10.08 12.06 -7.95
C ALA A 27 -10.93 11.08 -7.12
N VAL A 28 -12.10 10.72 -7.66
CA VAL A 28 -13.03 9.76 -7.03
C VAL A 28 -13.15 8.50 -7.87
N CYS A 29 -13.48 7.40 -7.21
CA CYS A 29 -13.77 6.15 -7.89
C CYS A 29 -15.04 6.29 -8.74
N GLY A 30 -14.97 5.90 -10.01
CA GLY A 30 -16.12 5.89 -10.91
C GLY A 30 -17.24 4.96 -10.46
N HIS A 31 -16.90 3.90 -9.69
CA HIS A 31 -17.84 2.91 -9.20
C HIS A 31 -18.49 3.28 -7.85
N CYS A 32 -17.69 3.42 -6.78
CA CYS A 32 -18.22 3.64 -5.43
C CYS A 32 -18.18 5.10 -4.95
N LYS A 33 -17.65 6.02 -5.77
CA LYS A 33 -17.54 7.46 -5.48
C LYS A 33 -16.61 7.86 -4.32
N ALA A 34 -15.94 6.92 -3.67
CA ALA A 34 -14.93 7.21 -2.65
C ALA A 34 -13.72 7.94 -3.24
N ALA A 35 -13.05 8.77 -2.43
CA ALA A 35 -11.79 9.39 -2.79
C ALA A 35 -10.72 8.32 -3.09
N LEU A 36 -9.96 8.51 -4.17
CA LEU A 36 -8.88 7.60 -4.55
C LEU A 36 -7.59 7.85 -3.75
N PHE A 37 -7.42 9.05 -3.19
CA PHE A 37 -6.18 9.50 -2.53
C PHE A 37 -6.47 10.10 -1.15
N GLY A 38 -6.94 9.29 -0.21
CA GLY A 38 -7.25 9.72 1.16
C GLY A 38 -6.16 9.40 2.20
N GLY A 39 -5.05 8.78 1.78
CA GLY A 39 -3.97 8.38 2.68
C GLY A 39 -4.37 7.32 3.71
N GLN A 40 -5.38 6.49 3.39
CA GLN A 40 -5.77 5.37 4.22
C GLN A 40 -4.86 4.15 4.04
N VAL A 41 -4.76 3.36 5.09
CA VAL A 41 -4.18 2.01 5.03
C VAL A 41 -5.28 1.02 4.67
N ILE A 42 -5.03 0.19 3.68
CA ILE A 42 -6.02 -0.72 3.11
C ILE A 42 -5.67 -2.14 3.55
N LYS A 43 -6.54 -2.76 4.35
CA LYS A 43 -6.44 -4.20 4.63
C LYS A 43 -6.95 -4.92 3.39
N VAL A 44 -6.17 -5.87 2.88
CA VAL A 44 -6.51 -6.57 1.63
C VAL A 44 -6.38 -8.08 1.79
N ASN A 45 -7.29 -8.81 1.14
CA ASN A 45 -7.10 -10.22 0.82
C ASN A 45 -6.28 -10.38 -0.47
N SER A 46 -6.07 -11.62 -0.91
CA SER A 46 -5.33 -11.94 -2.13
C SER A 46 -5.88 -11.33 -3.41
N ASP A 47 -7.20 -11.33 -3.61
CA ASP A 47 -7.82 -10.85 -4.84
C ASP A 47 -7.72 -9.33 -4.92
N GLU A 48 -7.96 -8.68 -3.80
CA GLU A 48 -7.84 -7.23 -3.62
C GLU A 48 -6.38 -6.79 -3.79
N PHE A 49 -5.44 -7.51 -3.18
CA PHE A 49 -4.01 -7.26 -3.36
C PHE A 49 -3.59 -7.34 -4.83
N ARG A 50 -4.04 -8.37 -5.58
CA ARG A 50 -3.76 -8.49 -7.02
C ARG A 50 -4.33 -7.32 -7.82
N ALA A 51 -5.51 -6.81 -7.45
CA ALA A 51 -6.09 -5.65 -8.10
C ALA A 51 -5.21 -4.39 -7.95
N HIS A 52 -4.64 -4.20 -6.75
CA HIS A 52 -3.69 -3.12 -6.45
C HIS A 52 -2.32 -3.33 -7.09
N GLN A 53 -1.78 -4.55 -7.05
CA GLN A 53 -0.45 -4.89 -7.61
C GLN A 53 -0.38 -4.64 -9.12
N SER A 54 -1.49 -4.87 -9.82
CA SER A 54 -1.59 -4.69 -11.27
C SER A 54 -2.10 -3.30 -11.67
N ALA A 55 -2.03 -2.32 -10.77
CA ALA A 55 -2.23 -0.90 -11.03
C ALA A 55 -0.88 -0.16 -11.12
N ASP A 56 -0.89 1.12 -11.50
CA ASP A 56 0.33 1.88 -11.83
C ASP A 56 0.98 2.55 -10.61
N LEU A 57 0.25 2.68 -9.50
CA LEU A 57 0.79 3.23 -8.25
C LEU A 57 1.67 2.20 -7.53
N PRO A 58 2.86 2.58 -7.05
CA PRO A 58 3.64 1.72 -6.19
C PRO A 58 2.88 1.41 -4.89
N LEU A 59 3.17 0.23 -4.32
CA LEU A 59 2.56 -0.24 -3.08
C LEU A 59 3.61 -0.34 -1.99
N VAL A 60 3.24 0.10 -0.80
CA VAL A 60 3.94 -0.21 0.45
C VAL A 60 3.09 -1.21 1.20
N VAL A 61 3.60 -2.42 1.42
CA VAL A 61 2.83 -3.54 1.97
C VAL A 61 3.41 -3.96 3.31
N ASP A 62 2.63 -3.90 4.38
CA ASP A 62 2.97 -4.42 5.71
C ASP A 62 2.35 -5.81 5.93
N PHE A 63 3.20 -6.83 6.01
CA PHE A 63 2.82 -8.17 6.44
C PHE A 63 2.84 -8.25 7.96
N TRP A 64 1.69 -8.51 8.56
CA TRP A 64 1.49 -8.39 10.01
C TRP A 64 0.64 -9.54 10.57
N ALA A 65 0.50 -9.58 11.90
CA ALA A 65 -0.45 -10.43 12.62
C ALA A 65 -0.98 -9.71 13.86
N SER A 66 -2.18 -10.08 14.31
CA SER A 66 -2.86 -9.47 15.45
C SER A 66 -2.17 -9.77 16.79
N TRP A 67 -1.58 -10.95 16.95
CA TRP A 67 -0.83 -11.37 18.15
C TRP A 67 0.60 -10.81 18.22
N CYS A 68 1.08 -10.15 17.16
CA CYS A 68 2.45 -9.64 17.06
C CYS A 68 2.57 -8.26 17.72
N GLY A 69 3.15 -8.19 18.91
CA GLY A 69 3.38 -6.93 19.65
C GLY A 69 4.09 -5.84 18.82
N PRO A 70 5.22 -6.12 18.15
CA PRO A 70 5.88 -5.15 17.26
C PRO A 70 4.98 -4.67 16.10
N CYS A 71 4.11 -5.54 15.58
CA CYS A 71 3.18 -5.18 14.50
C CYS A 71 2.11 -4.19 14.99
N GLN A 72 1.63 -4.37 16.22
CA GLN A 72 0.71 -3.41 16.87
C GLN A 72 1.37 -2.05 17.07
N GLN A 73 2.65 -2.03 17.48
CA GLN A 73 3.44 -0.79 17.60
C GLN A 73 3.69 -0.12 16.25
N TYR A 74 3.88 -0.89 15.18
CA TYR A 74 4.13 -0.36 13.84
C TYR A 74 2.88 0.25 13.18
N GLY A 75 1.69 -0.29 13.47
CA GLY A 75 0.42 0.14 12.86
C GLY A 75 0.22 1.66 12.82
N PRO A 76 0.31 2.39 13.96
CA PRO A 76 0.16 3.84 13.99
C PRO A 76 1.19 4.59 13.12
N HIS A 77 2.44 4.12 13.09
CA HIS A 77 3.48 4.71 12.24
C HIS A 77 3.19 4.54 10.76
N PHE A 78 2.70 3.36 10.38
CA PHE A 78 2.30 3.02 9.02
C PHE A 78 1.10 3.85 8.55
N GLU A 79 0.08 4.00 9.40
CA GLU A 79 -1.10 4.84 9.13
C GLU A 79 -0.75 6.33 8.98
N GLN A 80 0.15 6.84 9.83
CA GLN A 80 0.58 8.23 9.73
C GLN A 80 1.38 8.49 8.45
N ALA A 81 2.22 7.54 8.01
CA ALA A 81 2.95 7.67 6.75
C ALA A 81 2.01 7.65 5.54
N ALA A 82 0.97 6.82 5.56
CA ALA A 82 -0.04 6.76 4.51
C ALA A 82 -0.74 8.11 4.30
N LYS A 83 -1.07 8.82 5.38
CA LYS A 83 -1.65 10.17 5.33
C LYS A 83 -0.72 11.23 4.75
N GLN A 84 0.59 11.02 4.84
CA GLN A 84 1.61 11.97 4.39
C GLN A 84 2.06 11.73 2.95
N LEU A 85 1.78 10.54 2.40
CA LEU A 85 2.14 10.15 1.03
C LEU A 85 0.91 9.69 0.21
N PRO A 86 -0.24 10.41 0.25
CA PRO A 86 -1.49 9.91 -0.31
C PRO A 86 -1.50 9.81 -1.84
N TYR A 87 -0.58 10.50 -2.54
CA TYR A 87 -0.51 10.55 -4.01
C TYR A 87 0.68 9.76 -4.59
N ASP A 88 1.67 9.41 -3.77
CA ASP A 88 2.92 8.82 -4.25
C ASP A 88 2.86 7.29 -4.27
N VAL A 89 2.23 6.69 -3.26
CA VAL A 89 2.15 5.24 -3.07
C VAL A 89 0.85 4.86 -2.36
N GLN A 90 0.40 3.60 -2.49
CA GLN A 90 -0.70 3.07 -1.67
C GLN A 90 -0.16 2.18 -0.55
N PHE A 91 -0.74 2.32 0.65
CA PHE A 91 -0.35 1.56 1.83
C PHE A 91 -1.33 0.39 2.05
N LEU A 92 -0.82 -0.83 1.99
CA LEU A 92 -1.58 -2.06 2.17
C LEU A 92 -1.12 -2.80 3.42
N LYS A 93 -2.06 -3.48 4.09
CA LYS A 93 -1.78 -4.44 5.16
C LYS A 93 -2.30 -5.81 4.77
N ILE A 94 -1.44 -6.82 4.87
CA ILE A 94 -1.78 -8.23 4.65
C ILE A 94 -1.60 -8.96 5.97
N SER A 95 -2.69 -9.54 6.49
CA SER A 95 -2.60 -10.38 7.68
C SER A 95 -2.05 -11.76 7.29
N THR A 96 -0.94 -12.14 7.90
CA THR A 96 -0.35 -13.49 7.75
C THR A 96 -1.22 -14.58 8.38
N GLU A 97 -2.19 -14.20 9.22
CA GLU A 97 -3.16 -15.14 9.82
C GLU A 97 -4.25 -15.53 8.81
N THR A 98 -4.70 -14.58 7.99
CA THR A 98 -5.79 -14.81 7.03
C THR A 98 -5.28 -15.11 5.62
N GLU A 99 -4.09 -14.62 5.27
CA GLU A 99 -3.46 -14.80 3.96
C GLU A 99 -2.06 -15.47 4.08
N PRO A 100 -1.94 -16.65 4.72
CA PRO A 100 -0.65 -17.30 4.94
C PRO A 100 0.07 -17.67 3.64
N HIS A 101 -0.67 -17.96 2.56
CA HIS A 101 -0.10 -18.26 1.26
C HIS A 101 0.55 -17.04 0.58
N LEU A 102 0.04 -15.82 0.79
CA LEU A 102 0.74 -14.60 0.33
C LEU A 102 2.05 -14.42 1.08
N ALA A 103 2.04 -14.61 2.40
CA ALA A 103 3.26 -14.54 3.20
C ALA A 103 4.31 -15.57 2.73
N GLN A 104 3.87 -16.78 2.40
CA GLN A 104 4.72 -17.82 1.82
C GLN A 104 5.24 -17.43 0.43
N GLN A 105 4.37 -16.94 -0.46
CA GLN A 105 4.72 -16.53 -1.82
C GLN A 105 5.82 -15.46 -1.83
N TYR A 106 5.76 -14.50 -0.91
CA TYR A 106 6.77 -13.45 -0.76
C TYR A 106 7.90 -13.80 0.23
N ALA A 107 7.98 -15.07 0.67
CA ALA A 107 8.99 -15.56 1.59
C ALA A 107 9.16 -14.66 2.84
N VAL A 108 8.05 -14.27 3.47
CA VAL A 108 8.03 -13.52 4.73
C VAL A 108 8.49 -14.45 5.86
N ARG A 109 9.61 -14.11 6.51
CA ARG A 109 10.22 -14.93 7.58
C ARG A 109 10.04 -14.34 8.98
N SER A 110 9.66 -13.07 9.06
CA SER A 110 9.44 -12.34 10.31
C SER A 110 8.38 -11.28 10.08
N ILE A 111 7.68 -10.88 11.14
CA ILE A 111 6.70 -9.79 11.08
C ILE A 111 6.98 -8.76 12.19
N PRO A 112 6.73 -7.45 11.94
CA PRO A 112 6.27 -6.89 10.66
C PRO A 112 7.37 -6.97 9.58
N THR A 113 6.95 -7.15 8.33
CA THR A 113 7.82 -6.98 7.15
C THR A 113 7.15 -6.02 6.19
N THR A 114 7.85 -4.95 5.85
CA THR A 114 7.41 -3.96 4.87
C THR A 114 8.07 -4.24 3.53
N MET A 115 7.27 -4.30 2.45
CA MET A 115 7.75 -4.44 1.08
C MET A 115 7.32 -3.24 0.25
N LEU A 116 8.17 -2.83 -0.68
CA LEU A 116 7.84 -1.86 -1.72
C LEU A 116 7.70 -2.59 -3.04
N ILE A 117 6.54 -2.45 -3.67
CA ILE A 117 6.23 -3.05 -4.96
C ILE A 117 6.05 -1.94 -5.98
N LYS A 118 6.81 -1.98 -7.07
CA LYS A 118 6.72 -1.03 -8.19
C LYS A 118 6.56 -1.82 -9.48
N SER A 119 5.57 -1.47 -10.30
CA SER A 119 5.27 -2.18 -11.56
C SER A 119 5.09 -3.70 -11.36
N GLY A 120 4.43 -4.09 -10.27
CA GLY A 120 4.16 -5.49 -9.94
C GLY A 120 5.32 -6.28 -9.33
N GLN A 121 6.52 -5.70 -9.20
CA GLN A 121 7.72 -6.36 -8.68
C GLN A 121 8.15 -5.82 -7.31
N GLU A 122 8.62 -6.70 -6.42
CA GLU A 122 9.29 -6.30 -5.19
C GLU A 122 10.62 -5.60 -5.54
N VAL A 123 10.78 -4.34 -5.12
CA VAL A 123 12.01 -3.56 -5.34
C VAL A 123 12.76 -3.27 -4.04
N ALA A 124 12.10 -3.40 -2.89
CA ALA A 124 12.70 -3.24 -1.58
C ALA A 124 11.93 -4.01 -0.51
N ARG A 125 12.65 -4.44 0.53
CA ARG A 125 12.06 -4.95 1.78
C ARG A 125 12.78 -4.44 3.01
N GLN A 126 12.05 -4.35 4.10
CA GLN A 126 12.56 -4.05 5.43
C GLN A 126 11.82 -4.89 6.46
N ALA A 127 12.55 -5.64 7.27
CA ALA A 127 11.99 -6.33 8.42
C ALA A 127 12.03 -5.42 9.66
N GLY A 128 11.03 -5.58 10.53
CA GLY A 128 10.93 -4.84 11.78
C GLY A 128 10.21 -3.50 11.67
N VAL A 129 10.06 -2.85 12.82
CA VAL A 129 9.33 -1.59 12.95
C VAL A 129 10.15 -0.45 12.35
N MET A 130 9.48 0.43 11.60
CA MET A 130 9.99 1.75 11.23
C MET A 130 9.12 2.83 11.86
N SER A 131 9.74 3.88 12.41
CA SER A 131 9.00 5.11 12.71
C SER A 131 8.48 5.76 11.42
N THR A 132 7.50 6.65 11.54
CA THR A 132 6.94 7.38 10.38
C THR A 132 8.02 8.07 9.54
N PRO A 133 8.96 8.85 10.12
CA PRO A 133 10.00 9.50 9.31
C PRO A 133 10.94 8.50 8.62
N GLN A 134 11.28 7.39 9.28
CA GLN A 134 12.10 6.34 8.67
C GLN A 134 11.39 5.68 7.49
N LEU A 135 10.08 5.42 7.62
CA LEU A 135 9.27 4.86 6.55
C LEU A 135 9.17 5.81 5.35
N GLN A 136 8.94 7.11 5.59
CA GLN A 136 8.94 8.12 4.53
C GLN A 136 10.30 8.19 3.80
N GLN A 137 11.40 8.24 4.55
CA GLN A 137 12.75 8.24 3.98
C GLN A 137 13.06 6.96 3.21
N TRP A 138 12.57 5.82 3.68
CA TRP A 138 12.72 4.55 3.01
C TRP A 138 11.96 4.51 1.68
N VAL A 139 10.70 4.95 1.65
CA VAL A 139 9.90 5.06 0.42
C VAL A 139 10.54 6.01 -0.58
N ALA A 140 11.00 7.19 -0.13
CA ALA A 140 11.59 8.21 -0.99
C ALA A 140 12.83 7.76 -1.78
N LYS A 141 13.52 6.69 -1.36
CA LYS A 141 14.65 6.10 -2.11
C LYS A 141 14.23 5.40 -3.39
N PHE A 142 12.93 5.10 -3.56
CA PHE A 142 12.40 4.27 -4.64
C PHE A 142 11.27 4.95 -5.43
N SER A 143 10.84 6.15 -5.00
CA SER A 143 9.82 6.98 -5.67
C SER A 143 10.33 7.49 -7.01
#